data_AF-A0AAV5WDN7-F1
#
_entry.id   AF-A0AAV5WDN7-F1
#
_cell.length_a   1.000
_cell.length_b   1.000
_cell.length_c   1.000
_cell.angle_alpha   90.00
_cell.angle_beta   90.00
_cell.angle_gamma   90.00
#
_symmetry.space_group_name_H-M   'P 1'
#
loop_
_entity.id
_entity.type
_entity.pdbx_description
1 polymer ?
#
loop_
_entity_poly.entity_id
_entity_poly.type
_entity_poly.pdbx_seq_one_letter_code
_entity_poly.pdbx_strand_id
1 'polypeptide(L)'
;VAMAKDQVKEILQWMHLAMGTNAETAISDDSKAISSVLEKLQQLKSDLESSKNKAERYKRELGLSAFNFTTKLNLRVHNLENELEMKKSEIDRYKDELKFSTSNFNKELKLKDEKIEQLAKDLALSKGEVVHCKRKLEASQLSFLSLKNELIDQIVSTLSDSQSDSIKKINNDLKNEIVRSVEMKMGDVEKRMGSFVKNHQTLTNLVKEGNKRPRAFTIPNIFETTLRASFNEMTQLPKLGPFFSDPIFIAGVEWAISIAVYDGRRNKYLSMNLNVVSKKIPAMWSCAVRMTMHVLSQNGYESETELIDEALNFTAEKKIHGSKRFITFLDLLKPFNGFVKDNSIKVAIEAMFFPS
;
A
#
# COMPACT_ATOMS: atom_id res chain seq x y z
N VAL A 1 115.81 -33.49 -37.34
CA VAL A 1 116.67 -32.29 -37.18
C VAL A 1 118.12 -32.69 -36.94
N ALA A 2 118.43 -33.55 -35.95
CA ALA A 2 119.78 -34.09 -35.78
C ALA A 2 120.31 -34.79 -37.06
N MET A 3 119.55 -35.75 -37.61
CA MET A 3 119.91 -36.41 -38.89
C MET A 3 120.02 -35.46 -40.09
N ALA A 4 119.20 -34.41 -40.16
CA ALA A 4 119.26 -33.45 -41.27
C ALA A 4 120.49 -32.52 -41.15
N LYS A 5 120.92 -32.20 -39.92
CA LYS A 5 122.18 -31.48 -39.69
C LYS A 5 123.37 -32.33 -40.09
N ASP A 6 123.34 -33.63 -39.81
CA ASP A 6 124.44 -34.54 -40.15
C ASP A 6 124.55 -34.74 -41.67
N GLN A 7 123.43 -34.91 -42.38
CA GLN A 7 123.43 -35.01 -43.85
C GLN A 7 123.86 -33.72 -44.56
N VAL A 8 123.46 -32.55 -44.06
CA VAL A 8 123.92 -31.26 -44.61
C VAL A 8 125.42 -31.05 -44.33
N LYS A 9 125.89 -31.48 -43.16
CA LYS A 9 127.31 -31.42 -42.80
C LYS A 9 128.16 -32.34 -43.68
N GLU A 10 127.64 -33.52 -44.01
CA GLU A 10 128.27 -34.48 -44.93
C GLU A 10 128.33 -33.92 -46.36
N ILE A 11 127.22 -33.39 -46.90
CA ILE A 11 127.19 -32.78 -48.24
C ILE A 11 128.14 -31.57 -48.33
N LEU A 12 128.19 -30.72 -47.30
CA LEU A 12 129.14 -29.60 -47.24
C LEU A 12 130.60 -30.08 -47.19
N GLN A 13 130.89 -31.21 -46.51
CA GLN A 13 132.21 -31.84 -46.51
C GLN A 13 132.61 -32.36 -47.89
N TRP A 14 131.67 -32.99 -48.63
CA TRP A 14 131.91 -33.45 -49.99
C TRP A 14 132.12 -32.30 -50.98
N MET A 15 131.42 -31.18 -50.83
CA MET A 15 131.65 -29.97 -51.64
C MET A 15 133.01 -29.32 -51.34
N HIS A 16 133.46 -29.38 -50.09
CA HIS A 16 134.79 -28.88 -49.68
C HIS A 16 135.94 -29.69 -50.30
N LEU A 17 135.75 -31.01 -50.46
CA LEU A 17 136.71 -31.91 -51.12
C LEU A 17 136.79 -31.69 -52.64
N ALA A 18 135.73 -31.20 -53.27
CA ALA A 18 135.65 -31.08 -54.73
C ALA A 18 136.15 -29.73 -55.30
N MET A 19 136.26 -28.65 -54.51
CA MET A 19 136.33 -27.28 -55.06
C MET A 19 137.53 -26.39 -54.67
N GLY A 20 138.63 -26.89 -54.10
CA GLY A 20 139.94 -26.21 -54.05
C GLY A 20 139.98 -24.71 -53.64
N THR A 21 140.27 -24.45 -52.36
CA THR A 21 140.80 -23.23 -51.68
C THR A 21 140.32 -21.80 -52.02
N ASN A 22 139.41 -21.54 -52.97
CA ASN A 22 138.75 -20.22 -53.13
C ASN A 22 137.25 -20.23 -52.74
N ALA A 23 136.79 -21.28 -52.06
CA ALA A 23 135.41 -21.46 -51.62
C ALA A 23 135.14 -21.01 -50.16
N GLU A 24 136.17 -20.67 -49.37
CA GLU A 24 136.01 -20.39 -47.92
C GLU A 24 135.18 -19.13 -47.59
N THR A 25 135.22 -18.09 -48.43
CA THR A 25 134.43 -16.86 -48.20
C THR A 25 132.98 -17.00 -48.67
N ALA A 26 132.71 -17.67 -49.79
CA ALA A 26 131.35 -17.95 -50.26
C ALA A 26 130.61 -18.96 -49.35
N ILE A 27 131.31 -19.99 -48.84
CA ILE A 27 130.75 -20.96 -47.90
C ILE A 27 130.42 -20.31 -46.54
N SER A 28 131.12 -19.24 -46.14
CA SER A 28 130.89 -18.53 -44.87
C SER A 28 129.58 -17.73 -44.86
N ASP A 29 129.29 -17.00 -45.94
CA ASP A 29 128.05 -16.22 -46.08
C ASP A 29 126.83 -17.12 -46.31
N ASP A 30 126.99 -18.20 -47.07
CA ASP A 30 125.96 -19.23 -47.22
C ASP A 30 125.67 -19.94 -45.89
N SER A 31 126.69 -20.20 -45.07
CA SER A 31 126.54 -20.77 -43.73
C SER A 31 125.75 -19.86 -42.75
N LYS A 32 125.97 -18.55 -42.82
CA LYS A 32 125.17 -17.57 -42.05
C LYS A 32 123.74 -17.48 -42.54
N ALA A 33 123.52 -17.50 -43.86
CA ALA A 33 122.18 -17.50 -44.44
C ALA A 33 121.42 -18.77 -44.05
N ILE A 34 122.07 -19.94 -44.12
CA ILE A 34 121.52 -21.23 -43.68
C ILE A 34 121.22 -21.21 -42.18
N SER A 35 122.09 -20.65 -41.35
CA SER A 35 121.86 -20.53 -39.90
C SER A 35 120.66 -19.63 -39.58
N SER A 36 120.54 -18.48 -40.27
CA SER A 36 119.38 -17.59 -40.12
C SER A 36 118.07 -18.25 -40.58
N VAL A 37 118.11 -19.01 -41.67
CA VAL A 37 116.95 -19.79 -42.15
C VAL A 37 116.57 -20.87 -41.14
N LEU A 38 117.55 -21.56 -40.54
CA LEU A 38 117.31 -22.55 -39.49
C LEU A 38 116.68 -21.93 -38.23
N GLU A 39 117.16 -20.76 -37.79
CA GLU A 39 116.57 -20.02 -36.67
C GLU A 39 115.12 -19.59 -36.98
N LYS A 40 114.85 -19.06 -38.17
CA LYS A 40 113.49 -18.71 -38.61
C LYS A 40 112.58 -19.93 -38.67
N LEU A 41 113.07 -21.07 -39.17
CA LEU A 41 112.31 -22.32 -39.20
C LEU A 41 112.03 -22.85 -37.78
N GLN A 42 112.99 -22.70 -36.86
CA GLN A 42 112.81 -23.10 -35.48
C GLN A 42 111.82 -22.18 -34.73
N GLN A 43 111.85 -20.88 -35.00
CA GLN A 43 110.87 -19.91 -34.51
C GLN A 43 109.48 -20.20 -35.08
N LEU A 44 109.35 -20.39 -36.39
CA LEU A 44 108.08 -20.75 -37.04
C LEU A 44 107.50 -22.04 -36.48
N LYS A 45 108.35 -23.04 -36.20
CA LYS A 45 107.92 -24.28 -35.54
C LYS A 45 107.40 -24.00 -34.12
N SER A 46 108.08 -23.16 -33.35
CA SER A 46 107.65 -22.74 -32.01
C SER A 46 106.31 -21.99 -32.04
N ASP A 47 106.16 -21.05 -32.97
CA ASP A 47 104.93 -20.27 -33.15
C ASP A 47 103.76 -21.14 -33.62
N LEU A 48 104.02 -22.10 -34.52
CA LEU A 48 103.04 -23.08 -34.95
C LEU A 48 102.57 -23.95 -33.78
N GLU A 49 103.49 -24.45 -32.95
CA GLU A 49 103.13 -25.26 -31.78
C GLU A 49 102.39 -24.42 -30.73
N SER A 50 102.78 -23.15 -30.54
CA SER A 50 102.08 -22.19 -29.68
C SER A 50 100.65 -21.89 -30.17
N SER A 51 100.48 -21.66 -31.47
CA SER A 51 99.18 -21.44 -32.13
C SER A 51 98.28 -22.67 -32.03
N LYS A 52 98.83 -23.86 -32.29
CA LYS A 52 98.13 -25.14 -32.13
C LYS A 52 97.66 -25.34 -30.69
N ASN A 53 98.51 -25.05 -29.71
CA ASN A 53 98.15 -25.11 -28.29
C ASN A 53 97.05 -24.10 -27.91
N LYS A 54 97.07 -22.88 -28.47
CA LYS A 54 95.99 -21.89 -28.28
C LYS A 54 94.68 -22.37 -28.90
N ALA A 55 94.70 -22.89 -30.12
CA ALA A 55 93.52 -23.44 -30.79
C ALA A 55 92.90 -24.60 -29.97
N GLU A 56 93.72 -25.51 -29.44
CA GLU A 56 93.26 -26.60 -28.57
C GLU A 56 92.74 -26.10 -27.21
N ARG A 57 93.22 -24.97 -26.70
CA ARG A 57 92.61 -24.33 -25.51
C ARG A 57 91.24 -23.75 -25.85
N TYR A 58 91.12 -22.97 -26.92
CA TYR A 58 89.83 -22.41 -27.34
C TYR A 58 88.80 -23.49 -27.67
N LYS A 59 89.22 -24.57 -28.32
CA LYS A 59 88.36 -25.73 -28.58
C LYS A 59 87.83 -26.35 -27.28
N ARG A 60 88.67 -26.48 -26.26
CA ARG A 60 88.25 -26.98 -24.93
C ARG A 60 87.33 -25.99 -24.21
N GLU A 61 87.63 -24.70 -24.23
CA GLU A 61 86.79 -23.67 -23.60
C GLU A 61 85.41 -23.56 -24.26
N LEU A 62 85.36 -23.60 -25.60
CA LEU A 62 84.10 -23.66 -26.36
C LEU A 62 83.33 -24.94 -26.05
N GLY A 63 84.00 -26.09 -25.96
CA GLY A 63 83.39 -27.36 -25.58
C GLY A 63 82.77 -27.31 -24.17
N LEU A 64 83.49 -26.76 -23.20
CA LEU A 64 82.99 -26.57 -21.83
C LEU A 64 81.84 -25.56 -21.76
N SER A 65 81.92 -24.46 -22.49
CA SER A 65 80.86 -23.45 -22.54
C SER A 65 79.58 -24.01 -23.15
N ALA A 66 79.69 -24.73 -24.28
CA ALA A 66 78.56 -25.41 -24.91
C ALA A 66 77.95 -26.49 -24.00
N PHE A 67 78.79 -27.27 -23.30
CA PHE A 67 78.33 -28.27 -22.33
C PHE A 67 77.57 -27.63 -21.16
N ASN A 68 78.11 -26.55 -20.57
CA ASN A 68 77.47 -25.82 -19.47
C ASN A 68 76.14 -25.20 -19.91
N PHE A 69 76.09 -24.59 -21.09
CA PHE A 69 74.86 -24.04 -21.66
C PHE A 69 73.80 -25.13 -21.87
N THR A 70 74.19 -26.25 -22.48
CA THR A 70 73.30 -27.40 -22.72
C THR A 70 72.77 -27.97 -21.41
N THR A 71 73.64 -28.13 -20.41
CA THR A 71 73.25 -28.63 -19.08
C THR A 71 72.26 -27.68 -18.40
N LYS A 72 72.51 -26.36 -18.44
CA LYS A 72 71.61 -25.35 -17.87
C LYS A 72 70.27 -25.30 -18.59
N LEU A 73 70.27 -25.44 -19.92
CA LEU A 73 69.06 -25.48 -20.73
C LEU A 73 68.23 -26.73 -20.40
N ASN A 74 68.84 -27.91 -20.35
CA ASN A 74 68.17 -29.16 -20.01
C ASN A 74 67.57 -29.11 -18.60
N LEU A 75 68.30 -28.55 -17.62
CA LEU A 75 67.77 -28.35 -16.27
C LEU A 75 66.56 -27.42 -16.27
N ARG A 76 66.58 -26.34 -17.06
CA ARG A 76 65.44 -25.42 -17.16
C ARG A 76 64.23 -26.08 -17.83
N VAL A 77 64.44 -26.86 -18.89
CA VAL A 77 63.38 -27.64 -19.55
C VAL A 77 62.74 -28.60 -18.56
N HIS A 78 63.54 -29.37 -17.84
CA HIS A 78 63.04 -30.31 -16.84
C HIS A 78 62.24 -29.62 -15.73
N ASN A 79 62.70 -28.47 -15.23
CA ASN A 79 61.96 -27.69 -14.24
C ASN A 79 60.61 -27.18 -14.78
N LEU A 80 60.57 -26.73 -16.03
CA LEU A 80 59.33 -26.29 -16.68
C LEU A 80 58.36 -27.45 -16.92
N GLU A 81 58.86 -28.64 -17.26
CA GLU A 81 58.05 -29.85 -17.39
C GLU A 81 57.40 -30.23 -16.04
N ASN A 82 58.16 -30.16 -14.94
CA ASN A 82 57.64 -30.40 -13.60
C ASN A 82 56.60 -29.35 -13.17
N GLU A 83 56.86 -28.06 -13.44
CA GLU A 83 55.90 -26.97 -13.20
C GLU A 83 54.61 -27.17 -14.00
N LEU A 84 54.71 -27.58 -15.26
CA LEU A 84 53.56 -27.86 -16.12
C LEU A 84 52.72 -29.01 -15.57
N GLU A 85 53.35 -30.09 -15.11
CA GLU A 85 52.65 -31.26 -14.58
C GLU A 85 51.95 -30.96 -13.24
N MET A 86 52.61 -30.18 -12.37
CA MET A 86 51.99 -29.63 -11.16
C MET A 86 50.75 -28.79 -11.48
N LYS A 87 50.83 -27.93 -12.51
CA LYS A 87 49.72 -27.07 -12.92
C LYS A 87 48.55 -27.85 -13.55
N LYS A 88 48.83 -28.92 -14.30
CA LYS A 88 47.77 -29.84 -14.78
C LYS A 88 47.04 -30.50 -13.61
N SER A 89 47.78 -31.03 -12.65
CA SER A 89 47.21 -31.66 -11.45
C SER A 89 46.34 -30.69 -10.64
N GLU A 90 46.76 -29.42 -10.55
CA GLU A 90 45.98 -28.35 -9.90
C GLU A 90 44.68 -28.03 -10.65
N ILE A 91 44.73 -27.98 -11.99
CA ILE A 91 43.53 -27.80 -12.83
C ILE A 91 42.54 -28.95 -12.65
N ASP A 92 43.03 -30.20 -12.62
CA ASP A 92 42.17 -31.37 -12.42
C ASP A 92 41.50 -31.35 -11.05
N ARG A 93 42.23 -30.98 -10.00
CA ARG A 93 41.66 -30.77 -8.66
C ARG A 93 40.54 -29.72 -8.67
N TYR A 94 40.76 -28.55 -9.29
CA TYR A 94 39.73 -27.52 -9.37
C TYR A 94 38.51 -27.95 -10.19
N LYS A 95 38.72 -28.76 -11.23
CA LYS A 95 37.62 -29.34 -12.01
C LYS A 95 36.76 -30.28 -11.18
N ASP A 96 37.38 -31.09 -10.33
CA ASP A 96 36.67 -31.98 -9.41
C ASP A 96 35.94 -31.22 -8.30
N GLU A 97 36.57 -30.20 -7.72
CA GLU A 97 35.93 -29.30 -6.74
C GLU A 97 34.71 -28.59 -7.34
N LEU A 98 34.83 -28.09 -8.57
CA LEU A 98 33.72 -27.45 -9.29
C LEU A 98 32.57 -28.43 -9.54
N LYS A 99 32.90 -29.67 -9.96
CA LYS A 99 31.90 -30.73 -10.18
C LYS A 99 31.19 -31.11 -8.87
N PHE A 100 31.93 -31.20 -7.76
CA PHE A 100 31.37 -31.47 -6.44
C PHE A 100 30.46 -30.33 -5.97
N SER A 101 30.92 -29.09 -6.08
CA SER A 101 30.14 -27.89 -5.72
C SER A 101 28.84 -27.80 -6.53
N THR A 102 28.92 -28.00 -7.85
CA THR A 102 27.75 -28.01 -8.74
C THR A 102 26.76 -29.11 -8.37
N SER A 103 27.24 -30.31 -8.04
CA SER A 103 26.40 -31.43 -7.59
C SER A 103 25.66 -31.11 -6.29
N ASN A 104 26.35 -30.52 -5.31
CA ASN A 104 25.72 -30.11 -4.05
C ASN A 104 24.70 -29.00 -4.24
N PHE A 105 25.02 -27.98 -5.05
CA PHE A 105 24.08 -26.92 -5.39
C PHE A 105 22.81 -27.47 -6.05
N ASN A 106 22.95 -28.40 -7.01
CA ASN A 106 21.80 -29.03 -7.66
C ASN A 106 20.96 -29.87 -6.69
N LYS A 107 21.56 -30.55 -5.71
CA LYS A 107 20.82 -31.26 -4.66
C LYS A 107 20.03 -30.30 -3.77
N GLU A 108 20.63 -29.17 -3.38
CA GLU A 108 19.96 -28.14 -2.58
C GLU A 108 18.80 -27.50 -3.36
N LEU A 109 19.01 -27.21 -4.65
CA LEU A 109 17.98 -26.67 -5.53
C LEU A 109 16.79 -27.64 -5.63
N LYS A 110 17.05 -28.94 -5.85
CA LYS A 110 16.01 -29.96 -5.88
C LYS A 110 15.22 -30.05 -4.57
N LEU A 111 15.90 -29.98 -3.42
CA LEU A 111 15.25 -29.99 -2.10
C LEU A 111 14.37 -28.74 -1.91
N LYS A 112 14.81 -27.58 -2.40
CA LYS A 112 14.02 -26.34 -2.37
C LYS A 112 12.78 -26.44 -3.25
N ASP A 113 12.90 -27.01 -4.45
CA ASP A 113 11.77 -27.25 -5.35
C ASP A 113 10.73 -28.20 -4.74
N GLU A 114 11.17 -29.30 -4.12
CA GLU A 114 10.30 -30.23 -3.40
C GLU A 114 9.55 -29.53 -2.25
N LYS A 115 10.24 -28.65 -1.50
CA LYS A 115 9.62 -27.85 -0.43
C LYS A 115 8.60 -26.83 -0.96
N ILE A 116 8.88 -26.20 -2.10
CA ILE A 116 7.95 -25.28 -2.75
C ILE A 116 6.69 -26.03 -3.20
N GLU A 117 6.85 -27.22 -3.79
CA GLU A 117 5.71 -28.05 -4.21
C GLU A 117 4.83 -28.46 -3.01
N GLN A 118 5.44 -28.84 -1.89
CA GLN A 118 4.70 -29.18 -0.67
C GLN A 118 3.93 -27.98 -0.12
N LEU A 119 4.57 -26.81 -0.03
CA LEU A 119 3.90 -25.58 0.41
C LEU A 119 2.75 -25.17 -0.52
N ALA A 120 2.87 -25.41 -1.82
CA ALA A 120 1.79 -25.18 -2.78
C ALA A 120 0.59 -26.11 -2.55
N LYS A 121 0.82 -27.39 -2.22
CA LYS A 121 -0.22 -28.35 -1.85
C LYS A 121 -0.94 -27.95 -0.56
N ASP A 122 -0.18 -27.57 0.47
CA ASP A 122 -0.72 -27.13 1.76
C ASP A 122 -1.57 -25.85 1.61
N LEU A 123 -1.11 -24.90 0.78
CA LEU A 123 -1.86 -23.69 0.48
C LEU A 123 -3.17 -23.99 -0.27
N ALA A 124 -3.16 -24.94 -1.20
CA ALA A 124 -4.37 -25.36 -1.91
C ALA A 124 -5.39 -26.02 -0.96
N LEU A 125 -4.92 -26.86 -0.04
CA LEU A 125 -5.76 -27.49 0.99
C LEU A 125 -6.41 -26.44 1.90
N SER A 126 -5.59 -25.51 2.43
CA SER A 126 -6.08 -24.43 3.29
C SER A 126 -7.10 -23.52 2.58
N LYS A 127 -6.88 -23.20 1.29
CA LYS A 127 -7.88 -22.47 0.48
C LYS A 127 -9.20 -23.24 0.38
N GLY A 128 -9.14 -24.57 0.22
CA GLY A 128 -10.32 -25.43 0.21
C GLY A 128 -11.11 -25.37 1.52
N GLU A 129 -10.42 -25.43 2.66
CA GLU A 129 -11.02 -25.32 4.00
C GLU A 129 -11.69 -23.96 4.22
N VAL A 130 -11.04 -22.85 3.81
CA VAL A 130 -11.63 -21.51 3.90
C VAL A 130 -12.92 -21.41 3.08
N VAL A 131 -12.95 -21.97 1.86
CA VAL A 131 -14.16 -22.01 1.04
C VAL A 131 -15.26 -22.83 1.72
N HIS A 132 -14.92 -23.97 2.32
CA HIS A 132 -15.87 -24.78 3.07
C HIS A 132 -16.46 -24.04 4.28
N CYS A 133 -15.61 -23.39 5.09
CA CYS A 133 -16.03 -22.57 6.23
C CYS A 133 -16.93 -21.40 5.80
N LYS A 134 -16.61 -20.73 4.69
CA LYS A 134 -17.43 -19.66 4.13
C LYS A 134 -18.84 -20.16 3.78
N ARG A 135 -18.96 -21.30 3.10
CA ARG A 135 -20.26 -21.90 2.76
C ARG A 135 -21.06 -22.28 4.02
N LYS A 136 -20.39 -22.82 5.04
CA LYS A 136 -21.05 -23.15 6.32
C LYS A 136 -21.59 -21.90 7.02
N LEU A 137 -20.82 -20.81 7.01
CA LEU A 137 -21.26 -19.52 7.55
C LEU A 137 -22.47 -18.97 6.78
N GLU A 138 -22.42 -18.97 5.46
CA GLU A 138 -23.53 -18.52 4.60
C GLU A 138 -24.80 -19.35 4.84
N ALA A 139 -24.68 -20.68 4.96
CA ALA A 139 -25.80 -21.55 5.30
C ALA A 139 -26.39 -21.25 6.69
N SER A 140 -25.54 -21.01 7.70
CA SER A 140 -25.99 -20.60 9.03
C SER A 140 -26.69 -19.23 9.03
N GLN A 141 -26.19 -18.27 8.25
CA GLN A 141 -26.83 -16.95 8.10
C GLN A 141 -28.21 -17.06 7.45
N LEU A 142 -28.35 -17.87 6.41
CA LEU A 142 -29.64 -18.13 5.76
C LEU A 142 -30.65 -18.80 6.71
N SER A 143 -30.20 -19.80 7.48
CA SER A 143 -31.04 -20.45 8.49
C SER A 143 -31.49 -19.47 9.58
N PHE A 144 -30.59 -18.60 10.06
CA PHE A 144 -30.94 -17.57 11.04
C PHE A 144 -31.96 -16.56 10.49
N LEU A 145 -31.80 -16.10 9.25
CA LEU A 145 -32.75 -15.20 8.60
C LEU A 145 -34.13 -15.85 8.44
N SER A 146 -34.18 -17.13 8.06
CA SER A 146 -35.43 -17.89 7.99
C SER A 146 -36.15 -17.93 9.33
N LEU A 147 -35.43 -18.26 10.42
CA LEU A 147 -36.00 -18.32 11.76
C LEU A 147 -36.45 -16.94 12.26
N LYS A 148 -35.71 -15.88 11.93
CA LYS A 148 -36.10 -14.50 12.25
C LYS A 148 -37.42 -14.13 11.57
N ASN A 149 -37.58 -14.46 10.30
CA ASN A 149 -38.80 -14.17 9.55
C ASN A 149 -40.00 -14.95 10.11
N GLU A 150 -39.81 -16.23 10.44
CA GLU A 150 -40.85 -17.04 11.09
C GLU A 150 -41.30 -16.44 12.44
N LEU A 151 -40.35 -15.94 13.25
CA LEU A 151 -40.68 -15.27 14.51
C LEU A 151 -41.44 -13.95 14.28
N ILE A 152 -41.07 -13.18 13.26
CA ILE A 152 -41.80 -11.96 12.88
C ILE A 152 -43.24 -12.32 12.51
N ASP A 153 -43.45 -13.35 11.69
CA ASP A 153 -44.79 -13.79 11.29
C ASP A 153 -45.64 -14.22 12.50
N GLN A 154 -45.05 -14.96 13.44
CA GLN A 154 -45.73 -15.33 14.69
C GLN A 154 -46.13 -14.11 15.53
N ILE A 155 -45.24 -13.12 15.67
CA ILE A 155 -45.51 -11.88 16.41
C ILE A 155 -46.63 -11.08 15.73
N VAL A 156 -46.58 -10.96 14.40
CA VAL A 156 -47.59 -10.24 13.61
C VAL A 156 -48.96 -10.91 13.75
N SER A 157 -49.04 -12.25 13.68
CA SER A 157 -50.28 -12.99 13.91
C SER A 157 -50.84 -12.73 15.31
N THR A 158 -49.99 -12.87 16.34
CA THR A 158 -50.41 -12.69 17.75
C THR A 158 -50.90 -11.27 18.02
N LEU A 159 -50.21 -10.26 17.46
CA LEU A 159 -50.63 -8.86 17.58
C LEU A 159 -51.96 -8.61 16.86
N SER A 160 -52.16 -9.19 15.67
CA SER A 160 -53.40 -9.05 14.91
C SER A 160 -54.59 -9.65 15.66
N ASP A 161 -54.41 -10.82 16.27
CA ASP A 161 -55.44 -11.47 17.08
C ASP A 161 -55.76 -10.64 18.33
N SER A 162 -54.74 -10.17 19.05
CA SER A 162 -54.92 -9.32 20.24
C SER A 162 -55.59 -7.98 19.93
N GLN A 163 -55.27 -7.36 18.78
CA GLN A 163 -55.91 -6.14 18.31
C GLN A 163 -57.39 -6.39 17.95
N SER A 164 -57.68 -7.48 17.25
CA SER A 164 -59.05 -7.88 16.91
C SER A 164 -59.92 -8.05 18.15
N ASP A 165 -59.42 -8.74 19.17
CA ASP A 165 -60.12 -8.94 20.44
C ASP A 165 -60.29 -7.64 21.22
N SER A 166 -59.27 -6.79 21.25
CA SER A 166 -59.36 -5.46 21.89
C SER A 166 -60.40 -4.57 21.21
N ILE A 167 -60.43 -4.56 19.88
CA ILE A 167 -61.43 -3.81 19.09
C ILE A 167 -62.84 -4.33 19.37
N LYS A 168 -63.03 -5.66 19.38
CA LYS A 168 -64.34 -6.27 19.72
C LYS A 168 -64.80 -5.86 21.11
N LYS A 169 -63.90 -5.86 22.09
CA LYS A 169 -64.21 -5.44 23.47
C LYS A 169 -64.61 -3.96 23.53
N ILE A 170 -63.81 -3.06 22.95
CA ILE A 170 -64.11 -1.62 22.90
C ILE A 170 -65.45 -1.37 22.21
N ASN A 171 -65.73 -2.06 21.11
CA ASN A 171 -66.98 -1.89 20.37
C ASN A 171 -68.21 -2.34 21.19
N ASN A 172 -68.09 -3.45 21.95
CA ASN A 172 -69.13 -3.88 22.87
C ASN A 172 -69.33 -2.90 24.03
N ASP A 173 -68.24 -2.40 24.64
CA ASP A 173 -68.30 -1.42 25.73
C ASP A 173 -68.96 -0.11 25.25
N LEU A 174 -68.59 0.38 24.07
CA LEU A 174 -69.18 1.57 23.45
C LEU A 174 -70.66 1.37 23.14
N LYS A 175 -71.04 0.21 22.59
CA LYS A 175 -72.44 -0.14 22.31
C LYS A 175 -73.27 -0.11 23.59
N ASN A 176 -72.76 -0.69 24.68
CA ASN A 176 -73.45 -0.70 25.97
C ASN A 176 -73.59 0.71 26.57
N GLU A 177 -72.55 1.54 26.47
CA GLU A 177 -72.59 2.92 26.95
C GLU A 177 -73.56 3.80 26.14
N ILE A 178 -73.61 3.62 24.81
CA ILE A 178 -74.59 4.29 23.96
C ILE A 178 -76.01 3.90 24.38
N VAL A 179 -76.29 2.60 24.55
CA VAL A 179 -77.61 2.12 25.00
C VAL A 179 -77.99 2.76 26.33
N ARG A 180 -77.09 2.72 27.33
CA ARG A 180 -77.33 3.32 28.64
C ARG A 180 -77.55 4.84 28.57
N SER A 181 -76.75 5.55 27.76
CA SER A 181 -76.88 7.00 27.57
C SER A 181 -78.19 7.38 26.89
N VAL A 182 -78.60 6.62 25.87
CA VAL A 182 -79.88 6.80 25.18
C VAL A 182 -81.04 6.53 26.13
N GLU A 183 -81.02 5.44 26.91
CA GLU A 183 -82.06 5.13 27.89
C GLU A 183 -82.19 6.25 28.94
N MET A 184 -81.08 6.75 29.49
CA MET A 184 -81.12 7.87 30.44
C MET A 184 -81.68 9.15 29.82
N LYS A 185 -81.20 9.52 28.62
CA LYS A 185 -81.68 10.72 27.92
C LYS A 185 -83.15 10.58 27.51
N MET A 186 -83.59 9.39 27.13
CA MET A 186 -84.97 9.12 26.78
C MET A 186 -85.87 9.25 28.01
N GLY A 187 -85.45 8.72 29.17
CA GLY A 187 -86.14 8.94 30.44
C GLY A 187 -86.18 10.42 30.87
N ASP A 188 -85.10 11.17 30.65
CA ASP A 188 -85.08 12.63 30.86
C ASP A 188 -85.99 13.37 29.87
N VAL A 189 -86.02 12.96 28.60
CA VAL A 189 -86.93 13.50 27.59
C VAL A 189 -88.37 13.19 27.96
N GLU A 190 -88.70 11.98 28.42
CA GLU A 190 -90.05 11.63 28.89
C GLU A 190 -90.47 12.51 30.07
N LYS A 191 -89.59 12.70 31.07
CA LYS A 191 -89.84 13.62 32.19
C LYS A 191 -90.00 15.07 31.71
N ARG A 192 -89.12 15.54 30.83
CA ARG A 192 -89.17 16.88 30.24
C ARG A 192 -90.36 17.05 29.33
N MET A 193 -90.82 16.03 28.62
CA MET A 193 -92.00 16.06 27.77
C MET A 193 -93.24 16.12 28.66
N GLY A 194 -93.27 15.38 29.77
CA GLY A 194 -94.33 15.50 30.78
C GLY A 194 -94.38 16.90 31.42
N SER A 195 -93.22 17.49 31.73
CA SER A 195 -93.15 18.87 32.22
C SER A 195 -93.34 19.92 31.12
N PHE A 196 -93.01 19.62 29.86
CA PHE A 196 -93.23 20.48 28.70
C PHE A 196 -94.69 20.45 28.28
N VAL A 197 -95.42 19.34 28.37
CA VAL A 197 -96.89 19.36 28.19
C VAL A 197 -97.53 20.25 29.26
N LYS A 198 -97.06 20.16 30.52
CA LYS A 198 -97.47 21.08 31.60
C LYS A 198 -97.05 22.54 31.36
N ASN A 199 -95.83 22.76 30.89
CA ASN A 199 -95.24 24.09 30.68
C ASN A 199 -95.64 24.69 29.34
N HIS A 200 -96.03 23.93 28.33
CA HIS A 200 -96.56 24.40 27.04
C HIS A 200 -97.96 24.93 27.25
N GLN A 201 -98.72 24.37 28.21
CA GLN A 201 -99.89 25.03 28.81
C GLN A 201 -99.56 26.43 29.40
N THR A 202 -98.30 26.67 29.78
CA THR A 202 -97.80 27.91 30.42
C THR A 202 -97.01 28.82 29.47
N LEU A 203 -96.42 28.28 28.40
CA LEU A 203 -95.55 28.96 27.43
C LEU A 203 -96.29 29.39 26.16
N THR A 204 -97.56 29.01 25.97
CA THR A 204 -98.51 29.78 25.13
C THR A 204 -98.61 31.24 25.60
N ASN A 205 -98.13 31.56 26.81
CA ASN A 205 -98.09 32.92 27.36
C ASN A 205 -96.76 33.66 27.19
N LEU A 206 -95.64 33.03 26.78
CA LEU A 206 -94.30 33.63 26.98
C LEU A 206 -93.25 33.34 25.90
N VAL A 207 -93.64 33.25 24.62
CA VAL A 207 -92.69 33.33 23.49
C VAL A 207 -92.76 34.72 22.85
N LYS A 208 -92.20 35.71 23.56
CA LYS A 208 -91.51 36.87 22.99
C LYS A 208 -90.05 36.74 23.40
N GLU A 209 -89.16 36.71 22.40
CA GLU A 209 -87.70 36.94 22.50
C GLU A 209 -86.89 35.82 23.20
N GLY A 210 -85.69 35.41 22.80
CA GLY A 210 -84.74 35.85 21.78
C GLY A 210 -83.34 35.27 22.12
N ASN A 211 -82.71 34.61 21.14
CA ASN A 211 -81.34 34.04 21.04
C ASN A 211 -80.18 34.66 21.87
N LYS A 212 -79.13 33.86 22.16
CA LYS A 212 -77.77 33.95 21.52
C LYS A 212 -76.63 33.05 22.10
N ARG A 213 -76.01 32.32 21.15
CA ARG A 213 -74.61 31.84 20.88
C ARG A 213 -73.45 31.97 21.92
N PRO A 214 -72.48 31.01 21.94
CA PRO A 214 -71.14 31.18 22.53
C PRO A 214 -70.01 31.46 21.50
N ARG A 215 -68.86 31.92 22.05
CA ARG A 215 -67.71 32.61 21.43
C ARG A 215 -66.73 31.69 20.67
N ALA A 216 -66.07 32.29 19.67
CA ALA A 216 -65.03 31.69 18.83
C ALA A 216 -63.66 31.63 19.53
N PHE A 217 -62.94 30.54 19.30
CA PHE A 217 -61.52 30.35 19.61
C PHE A 217 -60.65 30.99 18.51
N THR A 218 -59.66 31.77 18.92
CA THR A 218 -58.63 32.34 18.03
C THR A 218 -57.60 31.26 17.70
N ILE A 219 -57.40 31.02 16.40
CA ILE A 219 -56.41 30.08 15.86
C ILE A 219 -55.01 30.73 16.02
N PRO A 220 -54.02 30.07 16.63
CA PRO A 220 -52.66 30.61 16.71
C PRO A 220 -52.06 30.75 15.32
N ASN A 221 -51.32 31.85 15.08
CA ASN A 221 -50.58 32.08 13.85
C ASN A 221 -49.45 31.05 13.75
N ILE A 222 -49.66 30.02 12.94
CA ILE A 222 -48.65 29.03 12.59
C ILE A 222 -47.91 29.55 11.35
N PHE A 223 -46.58 29.60 11.42
CA PHE A 223 -45.75 29.92 10.26
C PHE A 223 -45.02 28.66 9.80
N GLU A 224 -45.24 28.24 8.57
CA GLU A 224 -44.55 27.11 7.94
C GLU A 224 -43.60 27.63 6.86
N THR A 225 -42.36 27.17 6.86
CA THR A 225 -41.38 27.55 5.83
C THR A 225 -40.28 26.50 5.68
N THR A 226 -39.53 26.59 4.59
CA THR A 226 -38.36 25.76 4.33
C THR A 226 -37.12 26.65 4.20
N LEU A 227 -36.16 26.47 5.12
CA LEU A 227 -34.86 27.11 5.02
C LEU A 227 -33.96 26.23 4.16
N ARG A 228 -33.29 26.79 3.16
CA ARG A 228 -32.34 26.07 2.30
C ARG A 228 -30.99 26.76 2.31
N ALA A 229 -29.91 25.99 2.37
CA ALA A 229 -28.56 26.51 2.37
C ALA A 229 -27.62 25.62 1.55
N SER A 230 -26.63 26.25 0.92
CA SER A 230 -25.51 25.57 0.26
C SER A 230 -24.24 25.93 1.00
N PHE A 231 -23.50 24.91 1.44
CA PHE A 231 -22.24 25.08 2.14
C PHE A 231 -21.11 24.60 1.25
N ASN A 232 -20.22 25.51 0.88
CA ASN A 232 -19.05 25.23 0.07
C ASN A 232 -17.85 24.88 0.96
N GLU A 233 -16.79 24.35 0.35
CA GLU A 233 -15.52 24.08 1.01
C GLU A 233 -15.64 23.07 2.17
N MET A 234 -16.38 21.98 1.96
CA MET A 234 -16.62 20.94 2.97
C MET A 234 -15.33 20.35 3.56
N THR A 235 -14.23 20.34 2.80
CA THR A 235 -12.89 19.97 3.26
C THR A 235 -12.35 20.85 4.40
N GLN A 236 -12.85 22.09 4.54
CA GLN A 236 -12.42 23.04 5.57
C GLN A 236 -13.28 22.99 6.84
N LEU A 237 -14.46 22.36 6.79
CA LEU A 237 -15.39 22.27 7.91
C LEU A 237 -14.77 21.76 9.23
N PRO A 238 -13.81 20.81 9.24
CA PRO A 238 -13.14 20.38 10.48
C PRO A 238 -12.25 21.45 11.14
N LYS A 239 -11.86 22.51 10.42
CA LYS A 239 -10.84 23.48 10.85
C LYS A 239 -11.42 24.82 11.31
N LEU A 240 -12.55 25.23 10.74
CA LEU A 240 -13.06 26.60 10.81
C LEU A 240 -14.26 26.78 11.76
N GLY A 241 -14.69 25.71 12.44
CA GLY A 241 -15.84 25.75 13.34
C GLY A 241 -17.18 25.63 12.60
N PRO A 242 -18.31 25.98 13.26
CA PRO A 242 -19.63 25.87 12.65
C PRO A 242 -19.80 26.87 11.50
N PHE A 243 -20.28 26.39 10.34
CA PHE A 243 -20.66 27.25 9.22
C PHE A 243 -22.13 27.63 9.37
N PHE A 244 -22.48 28.87 9.05
CA PHE A 244 -23.84 29.38 9.12
C PHE A 244 -24.37 29.71 7.72
N SER A 245 -25.64 29.45 7.48
CA SER A 245 -26.36 29.98 6.33
C SER A 245 -26.62 31.48 6.49
N ASP A 246 -27.09 32.12 5.41
CA ASP A 246 -27.68 33.45 5.53
C ASP A 246 -28.87 33.43 6.49
N PRO A 247 -29.05 34.49 7.30
CA PRO A 247 -30.14 34.59 8.25
C PRO A 247 -31.48 34.87 7.57
N ILE A 248 -32.57 34.34 8.12
CA ILE A 248 -33.96 34.63 7.72
C ILE A 248 -34.78 35.12 8.92
N PHE A 249 -35.61 36.15 8.72
CA PHE A 249 -36.41 36.74 9.79
C PHE A 249 -37.78 36.07 9.90
N ILE A 250 -38.02 35.36 11.02
CA ILE A 250 -39.27 34.62 11.29
C ILE A 250 -39.60 34.77 12.78
N ALA A 251 -40.88 34.94 13.12
CA ALA A 251 -41.35 35.03 14.51
C ALA A 251 -40.62 36.12 15.34
N GLY A 252 -40.24 37.23 14.68
CA GLY A 252 -39.61 38.38 15.33
C GLY A 252 -38.10 38.25 15.58
N VAL A 253 -37.44 37.19 15.10
CA VAL A 253 -35.98 36.99 15.23
C VAL A 253 -35.37 36.41 13.94
N GLU A 254 -34.05 36.48 13.82
CA GLU A 254 -33.25 35.94 12.74
C GLU A 254 -32.83 34.50 13.04
N TRP A 255 -33.06 33.62 12.08
CA TRP A 255 -32.77 32.20 12.12
C TRP A 255 -31.73 31.83 11.08
N ALA A 256 -30.85 30.88 11.38
CA ALA A 256 -29.89 30.34 10.42
C ALA A 256 -29.67 28.84 10.64
N ILE A 257 -29.38 28.13 9.55
CA ILE A 257 -28.90 26.75 9.61
C ILE A 257 -27.43 26.81 9.95
N SER A 258 -26.97 26.01 10.92
CA SER A 258 -25.55 25.78 11.15
C SER A 258 -25.17 24.33 10.93
N ILE A 259 -24.02 24.12 10.30
CA ILE A 259 -23.40 22.80 10.16
C ILE A 259 -22.03 22.77 10.82
N ALA A 260 -21.65 21.64 11.41
CA ALA A 260 -20.35 21.46 12.02
C ALA A 260 -19.91 20.00 11.99
N VAL A 261 -18.61 19.76 12.20
CA VAL A 261 -18.12 18.41 12.48
C VAL A 261 -18.34 18.09 13.95
N TYR A 262 -18.98 16.98 14.24
CA TYR A 262 -19.11 16.43 15.58
C TYR A 262 -18.27 15.16 15.72
N ASP A 263 -17.27 15.19 16.60
CA ASP A 263 -16.43 14.05 16.90
C ASP A 263 -17.14 13.10 17.87
N GLY A 264 -17.64 11.98 17.36
CA GLY A 264 -18.12 10.86 18.17
C GLY A 264 -16.98 9.94 18.62
N ARG A 265 -17.27 8.98 19.52
CA ARG A 265 -16.27 8.04 20.05
C ARG A 265 -15.53 7.22 18.99
N ARG A 266 -16.18 6.91 17.87
CA ARG A 266 -15.64 6.06 16.79
C ARG A 266 -15.74 6.68 15.39
N ASN A 267 -16.70 7.57 15.18
CA ASN A 267 -17.02 8.15 13.88
C ASN A 267 -17.17 9.66 14.01
N LYS A 268 -16.88 10.37 12.92
CA LYS A 268 -17.23 11.78 12.75
C LYS A 268 -18.61 11.89 12.10
N TYR A 269 -19.38 12.85 12.56
CA TYR A 269 -20.73 13.11 12.06
C TYR A 269 -20.84 14.55 11.58
N LEU A 270 -21.65 14.78 10.56
CA LEU A 270 -22.18 16.11 10.29
C LEU A 270 -23.22 16.40 11.37
N SER A 271 -23.00 17.48 12.11
CA SER A 271 -23.98 18.08 13.00
C SER A 271 -24.73 19.14 12.22
N MET A 272 -26.05 19.16 12.31
CA MET A 272 -26.91 20.15 11.68
C MET A 272 -27.89 20.72 12.69
N ASN A 273 -27.96 22.04 12.78
CA ASN A 273 -28.78 22.73 13.78
C ASN A 273 -29.51 23.93 13.18
N LEU A 274 -30.69 24.22 13.73
CA LEU A 274 -31.39 25.48 13.57
C LEU A 274 -31.01 26.41 14.74
N ASN A 275 -30.63 27.64 14.42
CA ASN A 275 -30.07 28.59 15.38
C ASN A 275 -30.83 29.92 15.31
N VAL A 276 -31.09 30.53 16.45
CA VAL A 276 -31.48 31.95 16.53
C VAL A 276 -30.21 32.80 16.61
N VAL A 277 -29.95 33.59 15.56
CA VAL A 277 -28.72 34.38 15.41
C VAL A 277 -28.92 35.87 15.68
N SER A 278 -30.15 36.31 15.99
CA SER A 278 -30.42 37.69 16.39
C SER A 278 -29.58 38.15 17.57
N LYS A 279 -28.99 39.34 17.44
CA LYS A 279 -28.19 39.99 18.50
C LYS A 279 -29.00 40.34 19.74
N LYS A 280 -30.27 40.72 19.57
CA LYS A 280 -31.20 41.07 20.66
C LYS A 280 -32.43 40.19 20.57
N ILE A 281 -32.65 39.37 21.59
CA ILE A 281 -33.85 38.54 21.75
C ILE A 281 -34.49 38.97 23.08
N PRO A 282 -35.78 39.36 23.11
CA PRO A 282 -36.46 39.69 24.36
C PRO A 282 -36.40 38.52 25.34
N ALA A 283 -36.24 38.79 26.64
CA ALA A 283 -36.13 37.73 27.65
C ALA A 283 -37.38 36.83 27.72
N MET A 284 -38.56 37.39 27.42
CA MET A 284 -39.85 36.69 27.42
C MET A 284 -40.16 36.00 26.08
N TRP A 285 -39.30 36.15 25.07
CA TRP A 285 -39.56 35.55 23.75
C TRP A 285 -39.38 34.03 23.80
N SER A 286 -40.35 33.33 23.23
CA SER A 286 -40.25 31.90 22.99
C SER A 286 -40.92 31.50 21.68
N CYS A 287 -40.42 30.44 21.07
CA CYS A 287 -41.03 29.87 19.89
C CYS A 287 -40.83 28.35 19.92
N ALA A 288 -41.94 27.61 19.95
CA ALA A 288 -41.87 26.18 19.73
C ALA A 288 -41.72 25.94 18.23
N VAL A 289 -40.82 25.04 17.84
CA VAL A 289 -40.56 24.73 16.43
C VAL A 289 -40.58 23.22 16.24
N ARG A 290 -41.40 22.74 15.31
CA ARG A 290 -41.26 21.38 14.76
C ARG A 290 -40.43 21.46 13.49
N MET A 291 -39.48 20.54 13.31
CA MET A 291 -38.64 20.59 12.13
C MET A 291 -38.25 19.22 11.58
N THR A 292 -38.13 19.17 10.26
CA THR A 292 -37.55 18.05 9.51
C THR A 292 -36.28 18.54 8.85
N MET A 293 -35.20 17.80 9.05
CA MET A 293 -33.86 18.15 8.60
C MET A 293 -33.44 17.27 7.43
N HIS A 294 -32.92 17.87 6.36
CA HIS A 294 -32.55 17.18 5.14
C HIS A 294 -31.14 17.52 4.67
N VAL A 295 -30.38 16.50 4.25
CA VAL A 295 -29.22 16.65 3.36
C VAL A 295 -29.65 16.22 1.97
N LEU A 296 -29.66 17.18 1.03
CA LEU A 296 -30.22 17.00 -0.30
C LEU A 296 -29.21 16.32 -1.23
N SER A 297 -29.64 15.25 -1.91
CA SER A 297 -28.82 14.67 -2.98
C SER A 297 -28.75 15.63 -4.18
N GLN A 298 -27.55 15.83 -4.70
CA GLN A 298 -27.28 16.72 -5.83
C GLN A 298 -27.30 16.00 -7.18
N ASN A 299 -27.49 14.68 -7.16
CA ASN A 299 -27.52 13.82 -8.34
C ASN A 299 -28.93 13.26 -8.62
N GLY A 300 -29.96 13.71 -7.91
CA GLY A 300 -31.35 13.27 -8.09
C GLY A 300 -31.72 11.98 -7.35
N TYR A 301 -30.85 11.48 -6.46
CA TYR A 301 -31.16 10.35 -5.57
C TYR A 301 -31.93 10.81 -4.31
N GLU A 302 -32.28 9.85 -3.45
CA GLU A 302 -32.96 10.11 -2.19
C GLU A 302 -32.13 11.03 -1.28
N SER A 303 -32.82 11.90 -0.54
CA SER A 303 -32.21 12.81 0.44
C SER A 303 -32.20 12.17 1.82
N GLU A 304 -31.10 12.32 2.58
CA GLU A 304 -31.07 11.86 3.97
C GLU A 304 -31.96 12.77 4.81
N THR A 305 -32.87 12.19 5.59
CA THR A 305 -33.90 12.92 6.33
C THR A 305 -33.95 12.48 7.79
N GLU A 306 -33.91 13.42 8.71
CA GLU A 306 -34.16 13.19 10.13
C GLU A 306 -35.38 14.02 10.57
N LEU A 307 -36.41 13.32 11.05
CA LEU A 307 -37.61 13.92 11.62
C LEU A 307 -37.42 14.13 13.12
N ILE A 308 -37.61 15.37 13.59
CA ILE A 308 -37.73 15.68 15.01
C ILE A 308 -39.21 15.85 15.32
N ASP A 309 -39.82 14.79 15.85
CA ASP A 309 -41.27 14.70 16.08
C ASP A 309 -41.75 15.61 17.24
N GLU A 310 -40.86 15.89 18.20
CA GLU A 310 -41.14 16.77 19.32
C GLU A 310 -40.99 18.26 18.96
N ALA A 311 -41.91 19.09 19.44
CA ALA A 311 -41.79 20.53 19.31
C ALA A 311 -40.65 21.05 20.21
N LEU A 312 -39.64 21.67 19.59
CA LEU A 312 -38.47 22.19 20.27
C LEU A 312 -38.68 23.64 20.68
N ASN A 313 -38.62 23.91 21.97
CA ASN A 313 -38.79 25.27 22.51
C ASN A 313 -37.48 26.06 22.39
N PHE A 314 -37.48 27.09 21.55
CA PHE A 314 -36.44 28.11 21.47
C PHE A 314 -36.77 29.25 22.44
N THR A 315 -35.76 29.70 23.17
CA THR A 315 -35.86 30.83 24.11
C THR A 315 -34.63 31.71 23.98
N ALA A 316 -34.61 32.86 24.68
CA ALA A 316 -33.43 33.72 24.76
C ALA A 316 -32.19 32.97 25.31
N GLU A 317 -32.38 31.97 26.16
CA GLU A 317 -31.30 31.15 26.74
C GLU A 317 -30.97 29.92 25.87
N LYS A 318 -31.97 29.33 25.22
CA LYS A 318 -31.81 28.12 24.40
C LYS A 318 -32.04 28.44 22.92
N LYS A 319 -30.97 28.92 22.28
CA LYS A 319 -31.00 29.44 20.90
C LYS A 319 -30.71 28.41 19.81
N ILE A 320 -30.32 27.19 20.18
CA ILE A 320 -29.80 26.18 19.24
C ILE A 320 -30.46 24.84 19.53
N HIS A 321 -31.03 24.23 18.49
CA HIS A 321 -31.47 22.84 18.52
C HIS A 321 -31.19 22.16 17.19
N GLY A 322 -31.03 20.84 17.19
CA GLY A 322 -30.71 20.06 15.99
C GLY A 322 -30.19 18.68 16.32
N SER A 323 -29.55 18.06 15.34
CA SER A 323 -28.94 16.74 15.47
C SER A 323 -27.43 16.82 15.42
N LYS A 324 -26.78 16.44 16.53
CA LYS A 324 -25.31 16.34 16.60
C LYS A 324 -24.76 15.19 15.76
N ARG A 325 -25.58 14.18 15.44
CA ARG A 325 -25.19 12.95 14.75
C ARG A 325 -26.09 12.68 13.54
N PHE A 326 -26.35 13.72 12.75
CA PHE A 326 -27.30 13.67 11.63
C PHE A 326 -26.91 12.60 10.60
N ILE A 327 -25.71 12.70 10.02
CA ILE A 327 -25.17 11.71 9.08
C ILE A 327 -23.70 11.46 9.36
N THR A 328 -23.23 10.21 9.20
CA THR A 328 -21.80 9.92 9.32
C THR A 328 -21.03 10.57 8.17
N PHE A 329 -19.79 11.01 8.40
CA PHE A 329 -18.94 11.50 7.31
C PHE A 329 -18.65 10.40 6.28
N LEU A 330 -18.63 9.14 6.69
CA LEU A 330 -18.46 8.02 5.78
C LEU A 330 -19.62 7.94 4.79
N ASP A 331 -20.86 8.08 5.26
CA ASP A 331 -22.05 8.04 4.40
C ASP A 331 -22.22 9.34 3.60
N LEU A 332 -21.90 10.49 4.20
CA LEU A 332 -21.94 11.78 3.52
C LEU A 332 -20.98 11.83 2.32
N LEU A 333 -19.78 11.29 2.47
CA LEU A 333 -18.71 11.34 1.46
C LEU A 333 -18.78 10.18 0.44
N LYS A 334 -19.72 9.24 0.56
CA LYS A 334 -19.88 8.16 -0.43
C LYS A 334 -20.31 8.77 -1.78
N PRO A 335 -19.54 8.57 -2.86
CA PRO A 335 -19.87 9.16 -4.16
C PRO A 335 -21.25 8.77 -4.68
N PHE A 336 -21.69 7.53 -4.41
CA PHE A 336 -22.98 7.00 -4.85
C PHE A 336 -24.19 7.68 -4.19
N ASN A 337 -24.04 8.27 -3.00
CA ASN A 337 -25.14 8.94 -2.32
C ASN A 337 -25.43 10.33 -2.93
N GLY A 338 -24.44 10.93 -3.59
CA GLY A 338 -24.59 12.20 -4.30
C GLY A 338 -24.83 13.42 -3.41
N PHE A 339 -24.61 13.34 -2.10
CA PHE A 339 -24.79 14.47 -1.17
C PHE A 339 -23.73 15.56 -1.37
N VAL A 340 -22.49 15.17 -1.67
CA VAL A 340 -21.38 16.09 -1.91
C VAL A 340 -21.10 16.19 -3.40
N LYS A 341 -21.13 17.42 -3.93
CA LYS A 341 -20.75 17.74 -5.31
C LYS A 341 -19.93 19.02 -5.32
N ASP A 342 -18.82 19.03 -6.07
CA ASP A 342 -17.95 20.21 -6.19
C ASP A 342 -17.51 20.78 -4.83
N ASN A 343 -17.18 19.89 -3.88
CA ASN A 343 -16.82 20.22 -2.50
C ASN A 343 -17.90 21.03 -1.73
N SER A 344 -19.17 20.87 -2.13
CA SER A 344 -20.32 21.52 -1.50
C SER A 344 -21.38 20.52 -1.05
N ILE A 345 -22.16 20.87 -0.04
CA ILE A 345 -23.43 20.20 0.31
C ILE A 345 -24.59 21.16 0.25
N LYS A 346 -25.78 20.63 0.00
CA LYS A 346 -27.05 21.35 0.09
C LYS A 346 -27.89 20.76 1.20
N VAL A 347 -28.43 21.62 2.06
CA VAL A 347 -29.28 21.20 3.18
C VAL A 347 -30.57 21.98 3.17
N ALA A 348 -31.60 21.38 3.77
CA ALA A 348 -32.88 22.03 3.99
C ALA A 348 -33.41 21.72 5.40
N ILE A 349 -34.09 22.69 5.99
CA ILE A 349 -34.89 22.50 7.21
C ILE A 349 -36.30 22.96 6.92
N GLU A 350 -37.24 22.03 6.92
CA GLU A 350 -38.67 22.31 6.90
C GLU A 350 -39.11 22.55 8.34
N ALA A 351 -39.68 23.72 8.64
CA ALA A 351 -39.96 24.13 10.00
C ALA A 351 -41.35 24.76 10.13
N MET A 352 -42.04 24.37 11.20
CA MET A 352 -43.32 24.93 11.62
C MET A 352 -43.13 25.65 12.96
N PHE A 353 -43.32 26.96 12.95
CA PHE A 353 -43.09 27.85 14.07
C PHE A 353 -44.41 28.17 14.79
N PHE A 354 -44.37 28.07 16.11
CA PHE A 354 -45.46 28.40 17.03
C PHE A 354 -44.95 29.48 18.00
N PRO A 355 -44.97 30.77 17.61
CA PRO A 355 -44.54 31.86 18.47
C PRO A 355 -45.48 32.00 19.67
N SER A 356 -44.95 32.34 20.84
CA SER A 356 -45.73 32.58 22.07
C SER A 356 -45.42 33.92 22.70
#